data_AF-A0A7I8X6A5-F1
#
_entry.id   AF-A0A7I8X6A5-F1
#
_cell.length_a   1.000
_cell.length_b   1.000
_cell.length_c   1.000
_cell.angle_alpha   90.00
_cell.angle_beta   90.00
_cell.angle_gamma   90.00
#
_symmetry.space_group_name_H-M   'P 1'
#
loop_
_entity.id
_entity.type
_entity.pdbx_description
1 polymer ?
#
loop_
_entity_poly.entity_id
_entity_poly.type
_entity_poly.pdbx_seq_one_letter_code
_entity_poly.pdbx_strand_id
1 'polypeptide(L)'
;MATESRMVDIPLCSPTAGAKAELPGVPRLRFRDFKFQQRHICVAISIAAGLLFIGVIVGLVLTRTFGRKYVEDAAFLNQDIHWQHTCEPKCSGKFDVPPLLLISLDGFRVEYLTRQLTPAISKILQCGSNATYMYPTFPSKTFPNHLAIVTGLYPESHGIVGSHFMDFNISQEPFTPRTRNPVWFNGEPIWNTAKKHGKKSATFFWPGSEVYINGGRPTFIVNYNSSIAFSKRVDQVKTVK
;
A
#
# COMPACT_ATOMS: atom_id res chain seq x y z
N MET A 1 78.29 -39.04 55.04
CA MET A 1 79.44 -38.32 54.47
C MET A 1 78.91 -36.94 54.09
N ALA A 2 79.35 -35.89 54.82
CA ALA A 2 79.29 -34.42 54.59
C ALA A 2 78.21 -33.84 53.63
N THR A 3 77.47 -32.76 53.92
CA THR A 3 77.61 -31.64 54.87
C THR A 3 76.33 -30.77 54.79
N GLU A 4 75.90 -30.25 55.94
CA GLU A 4 75.39 -28.90 56.29
C GLU A 4 74.69 -28.01 55.23
N SER A 5 73.64 -27.22 55.55
CA SER A 5 73.65 -26.17 56.59
C SER A 5 72.24 -25.74 57.05
N ARG A 6 72.17 -25.32 58.33
CA ARG A 6 71.02 -24.84 59.12
C ARG A 6 70.50 -23.43 58.74
N MET A 7 69.24 -23.12 59.09
CA MET A 7 68.79 -22.04 60.02
C MET A 7 67.25 -21.96 59.99
N VAL A 8 66.52 -22.38 61.05
CA VAL A 8 66.15 -21.68 62.31
C VAL A 8 65.07 -20.60 62.13
N ASP A 9 63.82 -21.04 62.31
CA ASP A 9 62.74 -20.60 63.23
C ASP A 9 62.41 -19.12 63.58
N ILE A 10 61.13 -18.79 63.28
CA ILE A 10 60.02 -18.27 64.17
C ILE A 10 60.14 -16.82 64.73
N PRO A 11 59.07 -16.03 65.09
CA PRO A 11 57.60 -16.14 64.98
C PRO A 11 56.84 -14.92 64.38
N LEU A 12 55.52 -15.11 64.27
CA LEU A 12 54.40 -14.16 64.14
C LEU A 12 54.45 -12.90 65.04
N CYS A 13 54.04 -11.73 64.52
CA CYS A 13 53.12 -10.77 65.16
C CYS A 13 52.68 -9.60 64.23
N SER A 14 51.45 -9.12 64.46
CA SER A 14 50.73 -8.02 63.82
C SER A 14 51.51 -6.73 63.54
N PRO A 15 51.13 -5.93 62.52
CA PRO A 15 51.41 -4.52 62.51
C PRO A 15 50.23 -3.73 63.08
N THR A 16 50.46 -3.22 64.29
CA THR A 16 49.94 -1.96 64.79
C THR A 16 50.19 -0.80 63.82
N ALA A 17 49.39 0.25 64.02
CA ALA A 17 49.48 1.56 63.39
C ALA A 17 50.91 2.07 63.08
N GLY A 18 51.06 2.68 61.91
CA GLY A 18 52.08 3.70 61.68
C GLY A 18 53.00 3.44 60.49
N ALA A 19 52.62 3.97 59.32
CA ALA A 19 53.53 4.75 58.47
C ALA A 19 52.73 5.35 57.31
N LYS A 20 52.38 6.64 57.41
CA LYS A 20 52.06 7.45 56.24
C LYS A 20 53.36 7.66 55.46
N ALA A 21 53.58 6.83 54.44
CA ALA A 21 54.52 7.15 53.38
C ALA A 21 53.74 7.86 52.27
N GLU A 22 53.66 9.18 52.35
CA GLU A 22 53.23 10.02 51.22
C GLU A 22 54.41 10.13 50.24
N LEU A 23 54.31 9.39 49.14
CA LEU A 23 55.16 9.60 47.95
C LEU A 23 54.58 10.79 47.16
N PRO A 24 55.34 11.87 46.94
CA PRO A 24 54.87 13.01 46.16
C PRO A 24 54.88 12.67 44.67
N GLY A 25 53.75 12.92 43.98
CA GLY A 25 53.71 12.95 42.51
C GLY A 25 52.73 12.01 41.80
N VAL A 26 51.90 11.23 42.50
CA VAL A 26 50.84 10.44 41.85
C VAL A 26 49.47 11.11 42.04
N PRO A 27 48.87 11.72 41.00
CA PRO A 27 47.51 12.23 41.11
C PRO A 27 46.54 11.06 41.36
N ARG A 28 45.81 11.10 42.48
CA ARG A 28 44.66 10.20 42.71
C ARG A 28 43.58 10.52 41.68
N LEU A 29 43.51 9.74 40.61
CA LEU A 29 42.35 9.72 39.71
C LEU A 29 41.10 9.36 40.54
N ARG A 30 40.17 10.32 40.69
CA ARG A 30 38.91 10.12 41.41
C ARG A 30 37.99 9.21 40.60
N PHE A 31 37.77 8.00 41.10
CA PHE A 31 36.79 7.02 40.59
C PHE A 31 35.35 7.55 40.38
N ARG A 32 34.99 8.70 40.95
CA ARG A 32 33.66 9.32 40.83
C ARG A 32 33.37 9.88 39.44
N ASP A 33 34.38 10.46 38.78
CA ASP A 33 34.21 11.08 37.46
C ASP A 33 34.03 10.02 36.36
N PHE A 34 34.67 8.86 36.53
CA PHE A 34 34.55 7.70 35.63
C PHE A 34 33.14 7.09 35.64
N LYS A 35 32.51 6.97 36.82
CA LYS A 35 31.13 6.44 36.96
C LYS A 35 30.08 7.37 36.36
N PHE A 36 30.27 8.68 36.45
CA PHE A 36 29.37 9.68 35.86
C PHE A 36 29.47 9.67 34.33
N GLN A 37 30.69 9.68 33.80
CA GLN A 37 30.93 9.61 32.36
C GLN A 37 30.42 8.27 31.77
N GLN A 38 30.62 7.14 32.45
CA GLN A 38 30.06 5.84 32.05
C GLN A 38 28.53 5.84 31.98
N ARG A 39 27.83 6.47 32.93
CA ARG A 39 26.35 6.53 32.91
C ARG A 39 25.81 7.27 31.69
N HIS A 40 26.41 8.41 31.35
CA HIS A 40 25.99 9.17 30.15
C HIS A 40 26.29 8.41 28.86
N ILE A 41 27.42 7.72 28.78
CA ILE A 41 27.79 6.87 27.64
C ILE A 41 26.82 5.68 27.51
N CYS A 42 26.50 4.98 28.60
CA CYS A 42 25.55 3.86 28.57
C CYS A 42 24.14 4.28 28.14
N VAL A 43 23.66 5.44 28.61
CA VAL A 43 22.35 5.98 28.21
C VAL A 43 22.35 6.34 26.72
N ALA A 44 23.40 7.03 26.23
CA ALA A 44 23.53 7.39 24.82
C ALA A 44 23.58 6.15 23.91
N ILE A 45 24.34 5.12 24.28
CA ILE A 45 24.40 3.85 23.54
C ILE A 45 23.05 3.14 23.54
N SER A 46 22.34 3.13 24.68
CA SER A 46 21.02 2.49 24.78
C SER A 46 19.98 3.18 23.90
N ILE A 47 19.99 4.52 23.86
CA ILE A 47 19.12 5.30 22.97
C ILE A 47 19.47 5.05 21.50
N ALA A 48 20.76 5.06 21.15
CA ALA A 48 21.21 4.80 19.79
C ALA A 48 20.85 3.38 19.32
N ALA A 49 21.06 2.37 20.17
CA ALA A 49 20.66 0.99 19.91
C ALA A 49 19.14 0.85 19.76
N GLY A 50 18.36 1.53 20.60
CA GLY A 50 16.91 1.59 20.50
C GLY A 50 16.42 2.20 19.19
N LEU A 51 16.99 3.33 18.77
CA LEU A 51 16.68 3.97 17.49
C LEU A 51 17.05 3.09 16.29
N LEU A 52 18.19 2.40 16.36
CA LEU A 52 18.65 1.49 15.31
C LEU A 52 17.74 0.26 15.21
N PHE A 53 17.31 -0.29 16.35
CA PHE A 53 16.36 -1.40 16.41
C PHE A 53 14.98 -1.02 15.85
N ILE A 54 14.47 0.17 16.20
CA ILE A 54 13.23 0.71 15.62
C ILE A 54 13.40 0.88 14.10
N GLY A 55 14.53 1.43 13.64
CA GLY A 55 14.84 1.57 12.21
C GLY A 55 14.83 0.23 11.46
N VAL A 56 15.41 -0.82 12.05
CA VAL A 56 15.41 -2.18 11.48
C VAL A 56 13.98 -2.76 11.42
N ILE A 57 13.19 -2.61 12.50
CA ILE A 57 11.79 -3.07 12.51
C ILE A 57 10.97 -2.34 11.45
N VAL A 58 11.08 -1.01 11.39
CA VAL A 58 10.39 -0.19 10.39
C VAL A 58 10.81 -0.62 8.98
N GLY A 59 12.11 -0.83 8.73
CA GLY A 59 12.62 -1.34 7.46
C GLY A 59 12.06 -2.72 7.08
N LEU A 60 11.99 -3.66 8.03
CA LEU A 60 11.42 -5.00 7.83
C LEU A 60 9.90 -4.95 7.58
N VAL A 61 9.16 -4.08 8.27
CA VAL A 61 7.72 -3.91 8.07
C VAL A 61 7.44 -3.26 6.71
N LEU A 62 8.18 -2.22 6.34
CA LEU A 62 8.04 -1.53 5.05
C LEU A 62 8.37 -2.47 3.89
N THR A 63 9.47 -3.23 3.97
CA THR A 63 9.84 -4.21 2.93
C THR A 63 8.82 -5.35 2.83
N ARG A 64 8.27 -5.84 3.94
CA ARG A 64 7.24 -6.87 3.91
C ARG A 64 5.90 -6.40 3.36
N THR A 65 5.47 -5.18 3.69
CA THR A 65 4.14 -4.69 3.30
C THR A 65 4.13 -4.13 1.88
N PHE A 66 5.07 -3.23 1.55
CA PHE A 66 5.15 -2.67 0.21
C PHE A 66 5.74 -3.67 -0.77
N GLY A 67 6.83 -4.36 -0.40
CA GLY A 67 7.50 -5.31 -1.30
C GLY A 67 6.61 -6.47 -1.73
N ARG A 68 5.76 -6.99 -0.83
CA ARG A 68 4.87 -8.12 -1.15
C ARG A 68 3.90 -7.81 -2.30
N LYS A 69 3.27 -6.63 -2.29
CA LYS A 69 2.35 -6.24 -3.36
C LYS A 69 3.08 -6.16 -4.70
N TYR A 70 4.23 -5.48 -4.73
CA TYR A 70 5.03 -5.36 -5.96
C TYR A 70 5.47 -6.71 -6.52
N VAL A 71 5.88 -7.64 -5.65
CA VAL A 71 6.27 -9.00 -6.06
C VAL A 71 5.08 -9.79 -6.58
N GLU A 72 3.92 -9.74 -5.89
CA GLU A 72 2.68 -10.41 -6.35
C GLU A 72 2.20 -9.83 -7.69
N ASP A 73 2.22 -8.51 -7.86
CA ASP A 73 1.85 -7.83 -9.11
C ASP A 73 2.81 -8.18 -10.24
N ALA A 74 4.13 -8.15 -10.00
CA ALA A 74 5.13 -8.51 -11.00
C ALA A 74 5.03 -9.97 -11.43
N ALA A 75 4.83 -10.90 -10.49
CA ALA A 75 4.63 -12.31 -10.80
C ALA A 75 3.36 -12.54 -11.63
N PHE A 76 2.27 -11.84 -11.29
CA PHE A 76 1.02 -11.91 -12.03
C PHE A 76 1.14 -11.34 -13.45
N LEU A 77 1.81 -10.19 -13.61
CA LEU A 77 1.98 -9.55 -14.92
C LEU A 77 2.95 -10.29 -15.84
N ASN A 78 3.93 -11.01 -15.28
CA ASN A 78 4.90 -11.82 -16.02
C ASN A 78 4.47 -13.28 -16.17
N GLN A 79 3.23 -13.62 -15.81
CA GLN A 79 2.73 -14.98 -15.97
C GLN A 79 2.61 -15.31 -17.47
N ASP A 80 3.20 -16.42 -17.89
CA ASP A 80 3.01 -16.94 -19.26
C ASP A 80 1.56 -17.41 -19.42
N ILE A 81 0.79 -16.66 -20.21
CA ILE A 81 -0.60 -16.99 -20.52
C ILE A 81 -0.65 -17.63 -21.91
N HIS A 82 -1.10 -18.89 -21.96
CA HIS A 82 -1.43 -19.54 -23.22
C HIS A 82 -2.77 -19.00 -23.75
N TRP A 83 -2.70 -18.18 -24.78
CA TRP A 83 -3.88 -17.62 -25.43
C TRP A 83 -4.55 -18.64 -26.34
N GLN A 84 -5.89 -18.67 -26.33
CA GLN A 84 -6.64 -19.43 -27.33
C GLN A 84 -6.38 -18.86 -28.73
N HIS A 85 -6.17 -19.73 -29.70
CA HIS A 85 -5.94 -19.30 -31.08
C HIS A 85 -7.22 -18.81 -31.75
N THR A 86 -8.38 -19.37 -31.39
CA THR A 86 -9.69 -19.00 -31.94
C THR A 86 -10.32 -17.81 -31.20
N CYS A 87 -11.23 -17.12 -31.89
CA CYS A 87 -11.99 -15.98 -31.36
C CYS A 87 -13.45 -16.36 -31.01
N GLU A 88 -13.76 -17.66 -30.92
CA GLU A 88 -15.12 -18.12 -30.65
C GLU A 88 -15.46 -18.03 -29.16
N PRO A 89 -16.42 -17.17 -28.75
CA PRO A 89 -16.84 -17.11 -27.37
C PRO A 89 -17.62 -18.38 -27.00
N LYS A 90 -17.13 -19.13 -26.01
CA LYS A 90 -17.86 -20.26 -25.43
C LYS A 90 -18.46 -19.86 -24.09
N CYS A 91 -19.77 -19.63 -24.06
CA CYS A 91 -20.47 -19.53 -22.78
C CYS A 91 -20.59 -20.93 -22.18
N SER A 92 -20.08 -21.11 -20.96
CA SER A 92 -20.44 -22.29 -20.18
C SER A 92 -21.94 -22.23 -19.89
N GLY A 93 -22.67 -23.35 -19.93
CA GLY A 93 -24.12 -23.43 -19.69
C GLY A 93 -24.61 -23.03 -18.28
N LYS A 94 -23.80 -22.28 -17.52
CA LYS A 94 -24.10 -21.74 -16.19
C LYS A 94 -24.74 -20.34 -16.23
N PHE A 95 -24.77 -19.67 -17.39
CA PHE A 95 -25.31 -18.32 -17.54
C PHE A 95 -26.35 -18.27 -18.65
N ASP A 96 -27.59 -17.93 -18.31
CA ASP A 96 -28.68 -17.76 -19.29
C ASP A 96 -28.50 -16.48 -20.14
N VAL A 97 -27.80 -15.48 -19.60
CA VAL A 97 -27.47 -14.22 -20.26
C VAL A 97 -25.99 -13.90 -20.01
N PRO A 98 -25.22 -13.47 -21.02
CA PRO A 98 -23.83 -13.09 -20.84
C PRO A 98 -23.68 -11.96 -19.81
N PRO A 99 -22.82 -12.10 -18.79
CA PRO A 99 -22.55 -11.02 -17.85
C PRO A 99 -21.76 -9.89 -18.53
N LEU A 100 -22.03 -8.64 -18.12
CA LEU A 100 -21.26 -7.47 -18.55
C LEU A 100 -20.12 -7.21 -17.56
N LEU A 101 -18.89 -7.13 -18.07
CA LEU A 101 -17.72 -6.72 -17.31
C LEU A 101 -17.14 -5.43 -17.89
N LEU A 102 -17.11 -4.37 -17.08
CA LEU A 102 -16.49 -3.10 -17.44
C LEU A 102 -15.12 -3.00 -16.77
N ILE A 103 -14.05 -2.93 -17.58
CA ILE A 103 -12.66 -2.85 -17.11
C ILE A 103 -12.10 -1.47 -17.48
N SER A 104 -11.61 -0.73 -16.49
CA SER A 104 -10.91 0.53 -16.71
C SER A 104 -9.41 0.37 -16.42
N LEU A 105 -8.58 0.81 -17.36
CA LEU A 105 -7.14 0.97 -17.21
C LEU A 105 -6.85 2.47 -17.17
N ASP A 106 -6.70 3.04 -15.96
CA ASP A 106 -6.58 4.48 -15.81
C ASP A 106 -5.33 5.03 -16.52
N GLY A 107 -5.50 6.12 -17.26
CA GLY A 107 -4.43 6.73 -18.06
C GLY A 107 -3.96 5.89 -19.26
N PHE A 108 -4.69 4.85 -19.68
CA PHE A 108 -4.33 4.03 -20.85
C PHE A 108 -4.62 4.78 -22.15
N ARG A 109 -3.62 5.47 -22.68
CA ARG A 109 -3.69 6.25 -23.91
C ARG A 109 -3.64 5.31 -25.13
N VAL A 110 -4.32 5.68 -26.22
CA VAL A 110 -4.43 4.86 -27.44
C VAL A 110 -3.07 4.46 -28.03
N GLU A 111 -2.08 5.35 -27.99
CA GLU A 111 -0.73 5.11 -28.52
C GLU A 111 0.03 4.03 -27.76
N TYR A 112 -0.49 3.53 -26.63
CA TYR A 112 0.09 2.36 -25.97
C TYR A 112 -0.20 1.06 -26.71
N LEU A 113 -1.27 1.01 -27.52
CA LEU A 113 -1.61 -0.15 -28.33
C LEU A 113 -0.60 -0.40 -29.45
N THR A 114 -0.04 0.67 -30.03
CA THR A 114 0.92 0.55 -31.14
C THR A 114 2.31 0.07 -30.70
N ARG A 115 2.58 0.06 -29.39
CA ARG A 115 3.88 -0.38 -28.83
C ARG A 115 4.05 -1.89 -28.80
N GLN A 116 2.99 -2.66 -29.05
CA GLN A 116 3.01 -4.14 -29.06
C GLN A 116 3.44 -4.77 -27.73
N LEU A 117 3.26 -4.05 -26.61
CA LEU A 117 3.62 -4.50 -25.26
C LEU A 117 2.43 -5.12 -24.49
N THR A 118 1.25 -5.20 -25.10
CA THR A 118 0.00 -5.58 -24.42
C THR A 118 -0.69 -6.76 -25.11
N PRO A 119 -0.09 -7.96 -25.12
CA PRO A 119 -0.58 -9.10 -25.91
C PRO A 119 -2.03 -9.49 -25.57
N ALA A 120 -2.43 -9.40 -24.29
CA ALA A 120 -3.80 -9.63 -23.85
C ALA A 120 -4.79 -8.65 -24.51
N ILE A 121 -4.46 -7.36 -24.51
CA ILE A 121 -5.29 -6.31 -25.11
C ILE A 121 -5.30 -6.47 -26.62
N SER A 122 -4.15 -6.72 -27.24
CA SER A 122 -4.06 -7.01 -28.69
C SER A 122 -4.96 -8.18 -29.10
N LYS A 123 -5.04 -9.25 -28.29
CA LYS A 123 -5.95 -10.37 -28.55
C LYS A 123 -7.42 -9.97 -28.44
N ILE A 124 -7.78 -9.15 -27.44
CA ILE A 124 -9.13 -8.58 -27.31
C ILE A 124 -9.49 -7.72 -28.53
N LEU A 125 -8.54 -6.90 -29.01
CA LEU A 125 -8.75 -6.06 -30.19
C LEU A 125 -8.90 -6.88 -31.48
N GLN A 126 -8.16 -7.99 -31.60
CA GLN A 126 -8.21 -8.89 -32.76
C GLN A 126 -9.52 -9.70 -32.81
N CYS A 127 -9.99 -10.18 -31.66
CA CYS A 127 -11.16 -11.06 -31.56
C CYS A 127 -12.47 -10.32 -31.25
N GLY A 128 -12.40 -9.05 -30.86
CA GLY A 128 -13.54 -8.24 -30.45
C GLY A 128 -13.76 -7.02 -31.34
N SER A 129 -14.56 -6.08 -30.84
CA SER A 129 -14.77 -4.78 -31.48
C SER A 129 -13.90 -3.73 -30.80
N ASN A 130 -13.32 -2.82 -31.59
CA ASN A 130 -12.53 -1.71 -31.08
C ASN A 130 -12.82 -0.41 -31.83
N ALA A 131 -12.54 0.71 -31.18
CA ALA A 131 -12.56 2.03 -31.79
C ALA A 131 -11.12 2.54 -31.91
N THR A 132 -10.86 3.38 -32.92
CA THR A 132 -9.53 3.99 -33.11
C THR A 132 -9.10 4.78 -31.88
N TYR A 133 -10.02 5.49 -31.22
CA TYR A 133 -9.81 6.15 -29.94
C TYR A 133 -11.18 6.42 -29.28
N MET A 134 -11.17 6.78 -28.00
CA MET A 134 -12.35 7.26 -27.27
C MET A 134 -12.03 8.65 -26.71
N TYR A 135 -12.87 9.64 -27.00
CA TYR A 135 -12.70 10.99 -26.47
C TYR A 135 -13.06 11.02 -24.97
N PRO A 136 -12.19 11.53 -24.11
CA PRO A 136 -12.56 11.83 -22.73
C PRO A 136 -13.45 13.07 -22.68
N THR A 137 -14.22 13.20 -21.60
CA THR A 137 -14.82 14.49 -21.23
C THR A 137 -13.75 15.46 -20.75
N PHE A 138 -13.98 16.77 -20.89
CA PHE A 138 -13.15 17.78 -20.26
C PHE A 138 -13.63 18.06 -18.81
N PRO A 139 -12.72 18.11 -17.82
CA PRO A 139 -11.28 17.88 -17.94
C PRO A 139 -10.96 16.38 -18.02
N SER A 140 -9.85 16.03 -18.70
CA SER A 140 -9.36 14.65 -18.86
C SER A 140 -8.72 14.11 -17.56
N LYS A 141 -9.50 14.08 -16.48
CA LYS A 141 -9.13 13.59 -15.14
C LYS A 141 -9.89 12.32 -14.80
N THR A 142 -9.31 11.48 -13.94
CA THR A 142 -9.85 10.18 -13.52
C THR A 142 -11.31 10.28 -13.06
N PHE A 143 -11.59 11.07 -12.02
CA PHE A 143 -12.92 11.12 -11.39
C PHE A 143 -14.03 11.60 -12.35
N PRO A 144 -13.88 12.75 -13.03
CA PRO A 144 -14.88 13.21 -14.00
C PRO A 144 -15.17 12.15 -15.08
N ASN A 145 -14.13 11.59 -15.71
CA ASN A 145 -14.31 10.65 -16.81
C ASN A 145 -14.91 9.31 -16.39
N HIS A 146 -14.50 8.77 -15.22
CA HIS A 146 -15.06 7.50 -14.75
C HIS A 146 -16.54 7.64 -14.38
N LEU A 147 -16.97 8.80 -13.87
CA LEU A 147 -18.39 9.07 -13.63
C LEU A 147 -19.15 9.27 -14.93
N ALA A 148 -18.57 9.98 -15.91
CA ALA A 148 -19.18 10.13 -17.24
C ALA A 148 -19.43 8.76 -17.91
N ILE A 149 -18.47 7.83 -17.83
CA ILE A 149 -18.62 6.48 -18.42
C ILE A 149 -19.84 5.72 -17.85
N VAL A 150 -20.09 5.82 -16.53
CA VAL A 150 -21.15 5.03 -15.88
C VAL A 150 -22.49 5.75 -15.79
N THR A 151 -22.53 7.06 -16.02
CA THR A 151 -23.76 7.86 -15.98
C THR A 151 -24.23 8.32 -17.36
N GLY A 152 -23.32 8.39 -18.35
CA GLY A 152 -23.58 8.99 -19.66
C GLY A 152 -23.68 10.53 -19.64
N LEU A 153 -23.33 11.17 -18.53
CA LEU A 153 -23.46 12.61 -18.33
C LEU A 153 -22.10 13.33 -18.47
N TYR A 154 -22.13 14.62 -18.80
CA TYR A 154 -20.96 15.49 -18.71
C TYR A 154 -20.64 15.86 -17.24
N PRO A 155 -19.39 16.27 -16.94
CA PRO A 155 -18.99 16.70 -15.60
C PRO A 155 -19.87 17.77 -14.96
N GLU A 156 -20.35 18.73 -15.75
CA GLU A 156 -21.30 19.76 -15.30
C GLU A 156 -22.65 19.20 -14.85
N SER A 157 -23.06 18.04 -15.37
CA SER A 157 -24.35 17.41 -15.08
C SER A 157 -24.26 16.38 -13.95
N HIS A 158 -23.23 15.52 -13.93
CA HIS A 158 -23.04 14.56 -12.84
C HIS A 158 -22.33 15.16 -11.61
N GLY A 159 -21.90 16.42 -11.68
CA GLY A 159 -21.40 17.22 -10.54
C GLY A 159 -19.92 17.06 -10.19
N ILE A 160 -19.21 16.10 -10.81
CA ILE A 160 -17.81 15.81 -10.49
C ILE A 160 -16.90 16.43 -11.55
N VAL A 161 -16.47 17.67 -11.31
CA VAL A 161 -15.69 18.48 -12.27
C VAL A 161 -14.18 18.33 -12.15
N GLY A 162 -13.69 17.70 -11.08
CA GLY A 162 -12.26 17.45 -10.87
C GLY A 162 -12.02 16.40 -9.80
N SER A 163 -10.74 16.05 -9.58
CA SER A 163 -10.35 15.18 -8.46
C SER A 163 -10.27 15.93 -7.14
N HIS A 164 -10.06 17.25 -7.19
CA HIS A 164 -10.04 18.15 -6.04
C HIS A 164 -10.69 19.45 -6.46
N PHE A 165 -11.77 19.84 -5.79
CA PHE A 165 -12.46 21.11 -6.02
C PHE A 165 -13.33 21.45 -4.80
N MET A 166 -13.87 22.66 -4.77
CA MET A 166 -14.70 23.14 -3.65
C MET A 166 -15.88 23.93 -4.19
N ASP A 167 -17.03 23.78 -3.54
CA ASP A 167 -18.25 24.55 -3.79
C ASP A 167 -18.98 24.76 -2.46
N PHE A 168 -18.94 26.01 -1.97
CA PHE A 168 -19.53 26.38 -0.68
C PHE A 168 -21.06 26.35 -0.67
N ASN A 169 -21.72 26.33 -1.83
CA ASN A 169 -23.17 26.16 -1.90
C ASN A 169 -23.60 24.71 -1.69
N ILE A 170 -22.68 23.76 -1.92
CA ILE A 170 -22.94 22.31 -1.81
C ILE A 170 -22.45 21.76 -0.47
N SER A 171 -21.23 22.11 -0.05
CA SER A 171 -20.63 21.61 1.20
C SER A 171 -19.48 22.50 1.68
N GLN A 172 -19.33 22.59 3.00
CA GLN A 172 -18.22 23.33 3.64
C GLN A 172 -16.87 22.60 3.52
N GLU A 173 -16.90 21.28 3.31
CA GLU A 173 -15.71 20.46 3.06
C GLU A 173 -15.43 20.36 1.56
N PRO A 174 -14.16 20.36 1.10
CA PRO A 174 -13.84 20.20 -0.31
C PRO A 174 -14.13 18.77 -0.81
N PHE A 175 -14.36 18.65 -2.11
CA PHE A 175 -14.34 17.35 -2.77
C PHE A 175 -12.90 16.86 -2.93
N THR A 176 -12.65 15.61 -2.55
CA THR A 176 -11.37 14.91 -2.72
C THR A 176 -11.65 13.45 -3.13
N PRO A 177 -10.64 12.66 -3.56
CA PRO A 177 -10.84 11.25 -3.86
C PRO A 177 -11.36 10.40 -2.69
N ARG A 178 -11.25 10.91 -1.45
CA ARG A 178 -11.75 10.27 -0.22
C ARG A 178 -13.18 10.67 0.12
N THR A 179 -13.75 11.65 -0.58
CA THR A 179 -15.10 12.12 -0.32
C THR A 179 -16.10 10.99 -0.59
N ARG A 180 -17.00 10.78 0.37
CA ARG A 180 -18.11 9.81 0.30
C ARG A 180 -19.48 10.44 0.52
N ASN A 181 -19.53 11.77 0.67
CA ASN A 181 -20.79 12.50 0.84
C ASN A 181 -21.57 12.49 -0.50
N PRO A 182 -22.79 11.93 -0.55
CA PRO A 182 -23.57 11.81 -1.77
C PRO A 182 -24.02 13.16 -2.36
N VAL A 183 -23.99 14.25 -1.60
CA VAL A 183 -24.40 15.59 -2.08
C VAL A 183 -23.61 16.07 -3.32
N TRP A 184 -22.40 15.54 -3.52
CA TRP A 184 -21.54 15.86 -4.66
C TRP A 184 -21.89 15.11 -5.94
N PHE A 185 -22.68 14.04 -5.85
CA PHE A 185 -22.88 13.09 -6.93
C PHE A 185 -24.30 13.19 -7.48
N ASN A 186 -24.41 13.66 -8.71
CA ASN A 186 -25.68 13.73 -9.44
C ASN A 186 -25.77 12.61 -10.50
N GLY A 187 -26.97 12.46 -11.10
CA GLY A 187 -27.23 11.48 -12.15
C GLY A 187 -27.42 10.06 -11.64
N GLU A 188 -27.59 9.13 -12.57
CA GLU A 188 -27.81 7.72 -12.25
C GLU A 188 -26.70 6.85 -12.84
N PRO A 189 -25.84 6.22 -12.02
CA PRO A 189 -24.84 5.30 -12.51
C PRO A 189 -25.46 3.95 -12.91
N ILE A 190 -24.85 3.27 -13.87
CA ILE A 190 -25.32 2.01 -14.47
C ILE A 190 -25.66 0.92 -13.46
N TRP A 191 -24.96 0.86 -12.31
CA TRP A 191 -25.24 -0.12 -11.26
C TRP A 191 -26.57 0.15 -10.54
N ASN A 192 -27.01 1.41 -10.46
CA ASN A 192 -28.32 1.77 -9.93
C ASN A 192 -29.41 1.44 -10.94
N THR A 193 -29.19 1.74 -12.22
CA THR A 193 -30.08 1.34 -13.32
C THR A 193 -30.27 -0.18 -13.35
N ALA A 194 -29.17 -0.93 -13.29
CA ALA A 194 -29.22 -2.40 -13.22
C ALA A 194 -30.09 -2.89 -12.05
N LYS A 195 -29.92 -2.30 -10.86
CA LYS A 195 -30.72 -2.62 -9.67
C LYS A 195 -32.21 -2.31 -9.86
N LYS A 196 -32.55 -1.17 -10.47
CA LYS A 196 -33.95 -0.79 -10.80
C LYS A 196 -34.61 -1.80 -11.74
N HIS A 197 -33.84 -2.42 -12.63
CA HIS A 197 -34.30 -3.47 -13.54
C HIS A 197 -34.11 -4.90 -12.99
N GLY A 198 -34.01 -5.05 -11.65
CA GLY A 198 -33.95 -6.36 -10.99
C GLY A 198 -32.65 -7.14 -11.24
N LYS A 199 -31.59 -6.49 -11.72
CA LYS A 199 -30.26 -7.09 -11.92
C LYS A 199 -29.35 -6.80 -10.73
N LYS A 200 -28.39 -7.69 -10.50
CA LYS A 200 -27.31 -7.48 -9.53
C LYS A 200 -26.14 -6.78 -10.20
N SER A 201 -25.38 -6.02 -9.43
CA SER A 201 -24.15 -5.37 -9.88
C SER A 201 -23.05 -5.52 -8.84
N ALA A 202 -21.81 -5.69 -9.30
CA ALA A 202 -20.64 -5.82 -8.44
C ALA A 202 -19.53 -4.89 -8.93
N THR A 203 -18.92 -4.16 -8.00
CA THR A 203 -17.79 -3.27 -8.30
C THR A 203 -16.62 -3.62 -7.39
N PHE A 204 -15.48 -4.01 -7.97
CA PHE A 204 -14.26 -4.13 -7.19
C PHE A 204 -13.73 -2.73 -6.86
N PHE A 205 -13.44 -1.89 -7.85
CA PHE A 205 -13.17 -0.46 -7.66
C PHE A 205 -13.83 0.34 -8.79
N TRP A 206 -14.53 1.42 -8.44
CA TRP A 206 -14.95 2.45 -9.39
C TRP A 206 -15.22 3.77 -8.64
N PRO A 207 -14.81 4.95 -9.15
CA PRO A 207 -15.17 6.22 -8.53
C PRO A 207 -16.69 6.36 -8.32
N GLY A 208 -17.11 6.63 -7.08
CA GLY A 208 -18.52 6.74 -6.71
C GLY A 208 -19.22 5.43 -6.36
N SER A 209 -18.62 4.25 -6.56
CA SER A 209 -19.27 2.96 -6.22
C SER A 209 -19.48 2.76 -4.71
N GLU A 210 -18.68 3.44 -3.88
CA GLU A 210 -18.78 3.44 -2.42
C GLU A 210 -19.80 4.45 -1.88
N VAL A 211 -20.45 5.23 -2.76
CA VAL A 211 -21.38 6.31 -2.39
C VAL A 211 -22.81 5.89 -2.74
N TYR A 212 -23.76 6.26 -1.89
CA TYR A 212 -25.19 6.09 -2.17
C TYR A 212 -25.68 7.22 -3.08
N ILE A 213 -25.40 7.11 -4.37
CA ILE A 213 -25.86 8.06 -5.40
C ILE A 213 -27.35 7.84 -5.63
N ASN A 214 -28.19 8.85 -5.45
CA ASN A 214 -29.66 8.75 -5.56
C ASN A 214 -30.27 7.56 -4.78
N GLY A 215 -29.76 7.29 -3.58
CA GLY A 215 -30.24 6.20 -2.70
C GLY A 215 -29.81 4.79 -3.15
N GLY A 216 -29.03 4.67 -4.22
CA GLY A 216 -28.54 3.40 -4.75
C GLY A 216 -27.01 3.28 -4.71
N ARG A 217 -26.54 2.04 -4.63
CA ARG A 217 -25.14 1.63 -4.82
C ARG A 217 -25.09 0.20 -5.36
N PRO A 218 -23.95 -0.29 -5.86
CA PRO A 218 -23.84 -1.67 -6.33
C PRO A 218 -24.22 -2.71 -5.28
N THR A 219 -24.72 -3.87 -5.70
CA THR A 219 -25.09 -4.98 -4.81
C THR A 219 -23.88 -5.46 -4.00
N PHE A 220 -22.73 -5.59 -4.66
CA PHE A 220 -21.47 -5.98 -4.04
C PHE A 220 -20.42 -4.90 -4.29
N ILE A 221 -19.72 -4.47 -3.23
CA ILE A 221 -18.67 -3.46 -3.32
C ILE A 221 -17.43 -3.92 -2.58
N VAL A 222 -16.26 -3.48 -3.05
CA VAL A 222 -15.02 -3.48 -2.30
C VAL A 222 -14.58 -2.02 -2.13
N ASN A 223 -14.31 -1.60 -0.90
CA ASN A 223 -13.85 -0.23 -0.65
C ASN A 223 -12.45 -0.03 -1.22
N TYR A 224 -12.20 1.12 -1.84
CA TYR A 224 -10.93 1.40 -2.50
C TYR A 224 -9.73 1.20 -1.57
N ASN A 225 -8.85 0.28 -1.98
CA ASN A 225 -7.61 0.01 -1.30
C ASN A 225 -6.53 -0.26 -2.34
N SER A 226 -5.67 0.74 -2.57
CA SER A 226 -4.59 0.68 -3.56
C SER A 226 -3.51 -0.35 -3.22
N SER A 227 -3.47 -0.84 -1.99
CA SER A 227 -2.52 -1.87 -1.53
C SER A 227 -2.91 -3.29 -1.96
N ILE A 228 -4.13 -3.50 -2.47
CA ILE A 228 -4.56 -4.81 -2.98
C ILE A 228 -3.90 -5.08 -4.34
N ALA A 229 -3.18 -6.21 -4.44
CA ALA A 229 -2.53 -6.70 -5.66
C ALA A 229 -3.56 -7.00 -6.77
N PHE A 230 -3.19 -6.82 -8.03
CA PHE A 230 -4.07 -6.97 -9.20
C PHE A 230 -4.65 -8.39 -9.33
N SER A 231 -3.84 -9.43 -9.09
CA SER A 231 -4.27 -10.83 -9.11
C SER A 231 -5.48 -11.06 -8.20
N LYS A 232 -5.42 -10.55 -6.96
CA LYS A 232 -6.51 -10.65 -5.98
C LYS A 232 -7.79 -9.94 -6.44
N ARG A 233 -7.66 -8.84 -7.19
CA ARG A 233 -8.82 -8.15 -7.77
C ARG A 233 -9.50 -9.02 -8.82
N VAL A 234 -8.70 -9.58 -9.73
CA VAL A 234 -9.17 -10.48 -10.79
C VAL A 234 -9.82 -11.73 -10.21
N ASP A 235 -9.19 -12.35 -9.21
CA ASP A 235 -9.73 -13.56 -8.58
C ASP A 235 -11.03 -13.30 -7.84
N GLN A 236 -11.17 -12.17 -7.14
CA GLN A 236 -12.44 -11.82 -6.51
C GLN A 236 -13.58 -11.68 -7.53
N VAL A 237 -13.34 -11.02 -8.67
CA VAL A 237 -14.37 -10.85 -9.72
C VAL A 237 -14.88 -12.19 -10.23
N LYS A 238 -14.02 -13.21 -10.32
CA LYS A 238 -14.41 -14.58 -10.73
C LYS A 238 -15.33 -15.29 -9.73
N THR A 239 -15.41 -14.82 -8.48
CA THR A 239 -16.22 -15.44 -7.42
C THR A 239 -17.63 -14.85 -7.26
N VAL A 240 -17.91 -13.73 -7.92
CA VAL A 240 -19.23 -13.08 -7.85
C VAL A 240 -20.28 -13.97 -8.54
N LYS A 241 -21.36 -14.30 -7.82
CA LYS A 241 -22.49 -15.11 -8.30
C LYS A 241 -23.78 -14.29 -8.35
#